data_AF-A0AA43HUP8-F1
#
_entry.id   AF-A0AA43HUP8-F1
#
_cell.length_a   1.000
_cell.length_b   1.000
_cell.length_c   1.000
_cell.angle_alpha   90.00
_cell.angle_beta   90.00
_cell.angle_gamma   90.00
#
_symmetry.space_group_name_H-M   'P 1'
#
loop_
_entity.id
_entity.type
_entity.pdbx_description
1 polymer ?
#
loop_
_entity_poly.entity_id
_entity_poly.type
_entity_poly.pdbx_seq_one_letter_code
_entity_poly.pdbx_strand_id
1 'polypeptide(L)'
;MVKQKLLQVLVGKCKDMGLSEKSIEEIAGIASNGLKDGSTDEEIEAQANLFMPALKTMQGEATRWAQQAKGTPPTPPNPPAPPAPKPNEDGDWKQAIADLETKYGAIIKTQGETITGLQSKLDGAERANTISAEMKKLGLTDADMEFISVPSDANIPEFLGKVKQSFINRGLKPADTSVTAEAKEKANDELAKTMLAEFEVKQ
;
A
#
# COMPACT_ATOMS: atom_id res chain seq x y z
N MET A 1 -8.41 -15.77 -8.97
CA MET A 1 -9.42 -15.48 -10.02
C MET A 1 -9.42 -14.01 -10.44
N VAL A 2 -9.05 -13.11 -9.53
CA VAL A 2 -9.05 -11.65 -9.74
C VAL A 2 -8.12 -11.15 -10.85
N LYS A 3 -6.91 -11.72 -11.00
CA LYS A 3 -5.96 -11.35 -12.06
C LYS A 3 -6.53 -11.57 -13.47
N GLN A 4 -7.29 -12.64 -13.68
CA GLN A 4 -7.90 -12.95 -14.98
C GLN A 4 -9.02 -11.95 -15.34
N LYS A 5 -9.83 -11.55 -14.35
CA LYS A 5 -10.83 -10.48 -14.53
C LYS A 5 -10.18 -9.13 -14.83
N LEU A 6 -9.13 -8.77 -14.08
CA LEU A 6 -8.37 -7.55 -14.31
C LEU A 6 -7.73 -7.52 -15.71
N LEU A 7 -7.19 -8.65 -16.16
CA LEU A 7 -6.66 -8.80 -17.51
C LEU A 7 -7.73 -8.51 -18.57
N GLN A 8 -8.93 -9.07 -18.45
CA GLN A 8 -10.02 -8.79 -19.39
C GLN A 8 -10.39 -7.30 -19.43
N VAL A 9 -10.47 -6.65 -18.27
CA VAL A 9 -10.72 -5.20 -18.15
C VAL A 9 -9.62 -4.40 -18.85
N LEU A 10 -8.34 -4.72 -18.59
CA LEU A 10 -7.21 -4.02 -19.19
C LEU A 10 -7.12 -4.24 -20.71
N VAL A 11 -7.44 -5.43 -21.21
CA VAL A 11 -7.54 -5.70 -22.66
C VAL A 11 -8.59 -4.80 -23.30
N GLY A 12 -9.77 -4.68 -22.67
CA GLY A 12 -10.83 -3.79 -23.16
C GLY A 12 -10.39 -2.33 -23.20
N LYS A 13 -9.74 -1.84 -22.15
CA LYS A 13 -9.29 -0.44 -22.03
C LYS A 13 -8.09 -0.11 -22.94
N CYS A 14 -7.25 -1.08 -23.27
CA CYS A 14 -6.03 -0.89 -24.05
C CYS A 14 -6.19 -1.23 -25.54
N LYS A 15 -7.39 -1.60 -26.00
CA LYS A 15 -7.64 -2.08 -27.37
C LYS A 15 -7.09 -1.15 -28.47
N ASP A 16 -7.21 0.16 -28.28
CA ASP A 16 -6.78 1.15 -29.27
C ASP A 16 -5.35 1.68 -29.02
N MET A 17 -4.64 1.11 -28.05
CA MET A 17 -3.29 1.57 -27.67
C MET A 17 -2.18 0.92 -28.48
N GLY A 18 -2.47 -0.14 -29.25
CA GLY A 18 -1.48 -0.89 -30.01
C GLY A 18 -0.49 -1.68 -29.14
N LEU A 19 -0.87 -1.95 -27.88
CA LEU A 19 -0.07 -2.77 -26.96
C LEU A 19 -0.22 -4.26 -27.32
N SER A 20 0.86 -5.02 -27.16
CA SER A 20 0.80 -6.47 -27.35
C SER A 20 0.03 -7.14 -26.20
N GLU A 21 -0.64 -8.26 -26.49
CA GLU A 21 -1.35 -9.04 -25.46
C GLU A 21 -0.44 -9.42 -24.29
N LYS A 22 0.80 -9.81 -24.59
CA LYS A 22 1.82 -10.14 -23.58
C LYS A 22 2.13 -8.96 -22.67
N SER A 23 2.26 -7.75 -23.22
CA SER A 23 2.49 -6.55 -22.42
C SER A 23 1.30 -6.27 -21.50
N ILE A 24 0.07 -6.44 -21.98
CA ILE A 24 -1.15 -6.26 -21.18
C ILE A 24 -1.22 -7.32 -20.06
N GLU A 25 -0.80 -8.56 -20.32
CA GLU A 25 -0.71 -9.63 -19.31
C GLU A 25 0.30 -9.31 -18.20
N GLU A 26 1.48 -8.80 -18.56
CA GLU A 26 2.49 -8.35 -17.59
C GLU A 26 1.97 -7.18 -16.74
N ILE A 27 1.33 -6.20 -17.37
CA ILE A 27 0.68 -5.06 -16.68
C ILE A 27 -0.41 -5.57 -15.74
N ALA A 28 -1.25 -6.52 -16.15
CA ALA A 28 -2.28 -7.11 -15.29
C ALA A 28 -1.66 -7.87 -14.10
N GLY A 29 -0.50 -8.49 -14.29
CA GLY A 29 0.29 -9.08 -13.21
C GLY A 29 0.68 -8.04 -12.16
N ILE A 30 1.25 -6.92 -12.59
CA ILE A 30 1.67 -5.83 -11.70
C ILE A 30 0.45 -5.16 -11.05
N ALA A 31 -0.56 -4.82 -11.83
CA ALA A 31 -1.76 -4.13 -11.38
C ALA A 31 -2.61 -4.97 -10.43
N SER A 32 -2.46 -6.30 -10.43
CA SER A 32 -3.15 -7.17 -9.47
C SER A 32 -2.64 -7.03 -8.03
N ASN A 33 -1.47 -6.42 -7.81
CA ASN A 33 -0.98 -6.13 -6.47
C ASN A 33 -1.92 -5.15 -5.76
N GLY A 34 -2.44 -5.57 -4.60
CA GLY A 34 -3.44 -4.81 -3.83
C GLY A 34 -4.88 -5.31 -4.01
N LEU A 35 -5.13 -6.24 -4.95
CA LEU A 35 -6.41 -6.93 -5.07
C LEU A 35 -6.36 -8.30 -4.37
N LYS A 36 -7.51 -8.72 -3.81
CA LYS A 36 -7.66 -10.02 -3.13
C LYS A 36 -8.62 -10.93 -3.89
N ASP A 37 -8.54 -12.24 -3.67
CA ASP A 37 -9.54 -13.18 -4.17
C ASP A 37 -10.86 -12.92 -3.43
N GLY A 38 -11.75 -12.16 -4.08
CA GLY A 38 -12.98 -11.62 -3.50
C GLY A 38 -13.19 -10.13 -3.78
N SER A 39 -12.23 -9.44 -4.42
CA SER A 39 -12.42 -8.06 -4.85
C SER A 39 -13.60 -7.92 -5.82
N THR A 40 -14.34 -6.82 -5.67
CA THR A 40 -15.53 -6.55 -6.51
C THR A 40 -15.13 -6.10 -7.90
N ASP A 41 -16.06 -6.15 -8.84
CA ASP A 41 -15.79 -5.68 -10.20
C ASP A 41 -15.49 -4.18 -10.23
N GLU A 42 -16.05 -3.38 -9.31
CA GLU A 42 -15.72 -1.96 -9.15
C GLU A 42 -14.29 -1.74 -8.64
N GLU A 43 -13.81 -2.55 -7.69
CA GLU A 43 -12.43 -2.48 -7.19
C GLU A 43 -11.42 -2.85 -8.30
N ILE A 44 -11.75 -3.85 -9.12
CA ILE A 44 -10.94 -4.27 -10.27
C ILE A 44 -10.91 -3.15 -11.33
N GLU A 45 -12.05 -2.53 -11.62
CA GLU A 45 -12.18 -1.42 -12.56
C GLU A 45 -11.39 -0.19 -12.07
N ALA A 46 -11.51 0.15 -10.79
CA ALA A 46 -10.75 1.23 -10.16
C ALA A 46 -9.24 0.98 -10.24
N GLN A 47 -8.81 -0.25 -9.94
CA GLN A 47 -7.41 -0.62 -10.04
C GLN A 47 -6.89 -0.52 -11.48
N ALA A 48 -7.65 -1.00 -12.48
CA ALA A 48 -7.27 -0.83 -13.88
C ALA A 48 -7.14 0.66 -14.28
N ASN A 49 -8.06 1.50 -13.78
CA ASN A 49 -8.05 2.93 -14.06
C ASN A 49 -6.82 3.67 -13.51
N LEU A 50 -6.20 3.20 -12.42
CA LEU A 50 -4.97 3.79 -11.89
C LEU A 50 -3.79 3.67 -12.87
N PHE A 51 -3.75 2.63 -13.70
CA PHE A 51 -2.67 2.40 -14.65
C PHE A 51 -2.88 3.12 -15.98
N MET A 52 -4.11 3.51 -16.32
CA MET A 52 -4.44 4.12 -17.61
C MET A 52 -3.68 5.42 -17.94
N PRO A 53 -3.44 6.35 -17.00
CA PRO A 53 -2.67 7.55 -17.28
C PRO A 53 -1.24 7.23 -17.73
N ALA A 54 -0.56 6.32 -17.03
CA ALA A 54 0.80 5.91 -17.36
C ALA A 54 0.87 5.24 -18.75
N LEU A 55 -0.08 4.35 -19.04
CA LEU A 55 -0.17 3.69 -20.35
C LEU A 55 -0.37 4.68 -21.49
N LYS A 56 -1.24 5.68 -21.30
CA LYS A 56 -1.44 6.76 -22.29
C LYS A 56 -0.20 7.63 -22.48
N THR A 57 0.50 7.97 -21.40
CA THR A 57 1.75 8.72 -21.49
C THR A 57 2.82 7.94 -22.26
N MET A 58 2.98 6.65 -21.96
CA MET A 58 3.93 5.78 -22.67
C MET A 58 3.57 5.62 -24.15
N GLN A 59 2.28 5.50 -24.48
CA GLN A 59 1.82 5.49 -25.87
C GLN A 59 2.17 6.81 -26.59
N GLY A 60 1.98 7.96 -25.93
CA GLY A 60 2.33 9.27 -26.46
C GLY A 60 3.83 9.39 -26.78
N GLU A 61 4.69 8.93 -25.87
CA GLU A 61 6.14 8.92 -26.09
C GLU A 61 6.56 7.95 -27.21
N ALA A 62 5.97 6.75 -27.26
CA ALA A 62 6.21 5.80 -28.35
C ALA A 62 5.81 6.40 -29.72
N THR A 63 4.69 7.12 -29.77
CA THR A 63 4.22 7.82 -30.97
C THR A 63 5.18 8.95 -31.35
N ARG A 64 5.67 9.73 -30.38
CA ARG A 64 6.68 10.78 -30.59
C ARG A 64 7.96 10.20 -31.20
N TRP A 65 8.48 9.11 -30.64
CA TRP A 65 9.67 8.43 -31.17
C TRP A 65 9.45 7.89 -32.58
N ALA A 66 8.30 7.25 -32.84
CA ALA A 66 7.96 6.76 -34.18
C ALA A 66 7.86 7.89 -35.22
N GLN A 67 7.37 9.07 -34.83
CA GLN A 67 7.31 10.25 -35.71
C GLN A 67 8.70 10.87 -35.93
N GLN A 68 9.53 10.97 -34.89
CA GLN A 68 10.92 11.43 -35.03
C GLN A 68 11.73 10.54 -35.98
N ALA A 69 11.54 9.22 -35.90
CA ALA A 69 12.16 8.26 -36.81
C ALA A 69 11.73 8.46 -38.28
N LYS A 70 10.52 8.96 -38.54
CA LYS A 70 10.02 9.25 -39.89
C LYS A 70 10.51 10.58 -40.49
N GLY A 71 11.13 11.44 -39.68
CA GLY A 71 11.63 12.77 -40.09
C GLY A 71 13.05 12.78 -40.68
N THR A 72 13.71 11.62 -40.79
CA THR A 72 15.01 11.49 -41.47
C THR A 72 14.80 11.22 -42.98
N PRO A 73 15.53 11.89 -43.89
CA PRO A 73 15.27 11.79 -45.33
C PRO A 73 15.60 10.39 -45.89
N PRO A 74 14.89 9.93 -46.94
CA PRO A 74 15.12 8.62 -47.53
C PRO A 74 16.39 8.61 -48.37
N THR A 75 17.25 7.62 -48.15
CA THR A 75 18.41 7.32 -49.01
C THR A 75 17.92 6.70 -50.34
N PRO A 76 18.48 7.04 -51.51
CA PRO A 76 18.03 6.50 -52.81
C PRO A 76 18.31 4.98 -52.95
N PRO A 77 17.59 4.28 -53.86
CA PRO A 77 17.61 2.81 -53.92
C PRO A 77 18.92 2.30 -54.55
N ASN A 78 19.64 1.43 -53.82
CA ASN A 78 20.78 0.67 -54.34
C ASN A 78 20.48 -0.86 -54.23
N PRO A 79 21.08 -1.71 -55.09
CA PRO A 79 20.66 -3.07 -55.45
C PRO A 79 21.07 -4.10 -54.35
N PRO A 80 20.84 -5.43 -54.53
CA PRO A 80 20.45 -6.36 -53.47
C PRO A 80 21.37 -6.29 -52.25
N ALA A 81 20.73 -6.21 -51.09
CA ALA A 81 21.35 -5.99 -49.81
C ALA A 81 22.51 -6.97 -49.55
N PRO A 82 23.71 -6.48 -49.17
CA PRO A 82 24.67 -7.29 -48.44
C PRO A 82 24.00 -7.79 -47.15
N PRO A 83 24.47 -8.90 -46.56
CA PRO A 83 23.89 -9.42 -45.32
C PRO A 83 23.81 -8.30 -44.29
N ALA A 84 22.63 -8.16 -43.68
CA ALA A 84 22.34 -7.12 -42.71
C ALA A 84 23.48 -7.03 -41.68
N PRO A 85 24.01 -5.83 -41.41
CA PRO A 85 24.89 -5.65 -40.27
C PRO A 85 24.13 -6.14 -39.05
N LYS A 86 24.76 -7.02 -38.27
CA LYS A 86 24.25 -7.34 -36.93
C LYS A 86 23.99 -6.02 -36.19
N PRO A 87 22.93 -5.92 -35.38
CA PRO A 87 22.70 -4.75 -34.55
C PRO A 87 24.00 -4.42 -33.81
N ASN A 88 24.43 -3.17 -33.86
CA ASN A 88 25.54 -2.70 -33.01
C ASN A 88 25.13 -2.99 -31.56
N GLU A 89 25.82 -3.93 -30.92
CA GLU A 89 25.62 -4.31 -29.51
C GLU A 89 26.23 -3.29 -28.53
N ASP A 90 26.81 -2.18 -29.04
CA ASP A 90 27.50 -1.19 -28.23
C ASP A 90 26.87 0.21 -28.37
N GLY A 91 26.24 0.71 -27.29
CA GLY A 91 26.53 2.08 -26.86
C GLY A 91 25.43 3.04 -26.40
N ASP A 92 24.16 2.95 -26.83
CA ASP A 92 23.27 4.14 -26.70
C ASP A 92 22.17 4.07 -25.61
N TRP A 93 21.74 2.87 -25.22
CA TRP A 93 20.74 2.73 -24.16
C TRP A 93 21.26 3.17 -22.78
N LYS A 94 22.57 3.03 -22.55
CA LYS A 94 23.22 3.48 -21.31
C LYS A 94 23.19 5.00 -21.17
N GLN A 95 23.37 5.73 -22.27
CA GLN A 95 23.31 7.18 -22.27
C GLN A 95 21.87 7.66 -22.03
N ALA A 96 20.89 7.01 -22.66
CA ALA A 96 19.48 7.30 -22.42
C ALA A 96 19.06 7.02 -20.94
N ILE A 97 19.57 5.96 -20.32
CA ILE A 97 19.35 5.71 -18.89
C ILE A 97 20.05 6.76 -18.03
N ALA A 98 21.30 7.13 -18.32
CA ALA A 98 22.02 8.16 -17.58
C ALA A 98 21.34 9.53 -17.65
N ASP A 99 20.77 9.88 -18.81
CA ASP A 99 20.01 11.11 -18.99
C ASP A 99 18.68 11.08 -18.20
N LEU A 100 18.01 9.93 -18.16
CA LEU A 100 16.81 9.73 -17.33
C LEU A 100 17.13 9.77 -15.83
N GLU A 101 18.21 9.14 -15.39
CA GLU A 101 18.69 9.21 -13.99
C GLU A 101 19.06 10.64 -13.60
N THR A 102 19.72 11.39 -14.49
CA THR A 102 20.06 12.79 -14.23
C THR A 102 18.80 13.65 -14.12
N LYS A 103 17.83 13.44 -15.02
CA LYS A 103 16.63 14.27 -15.11
C LYS A 103 15.59 13.95 -14.04
N TYR A 104 15.43 12.68 -13.69
CA TYR A 104 14.37 12.21 -12.79
C TYR A 104 14.90 11.62 -11.49
N GLY A 105 16.15 11.20 -11.39
CA GLY A 105 16.70 10.55 -10.19
C GLY A 105 16.62 11.43 -8.95
N ALA A 106 16.93 12.72 -9.06
CA ALA A 106 16.78 13.67 -7.95
C ALA A 106 15.31 13.85 -7.53
N ILE A 107 14.40 13.88 -8.50
CA ILE A 107 12.95 14.03 -8.26
C ILE A 107 12.40 12.77 -7.58
N ILE A 108 12.75 11.59 -8.09
CA ILE A 108 12.34 10.29 -7.53
C ILE A 108 12.87 10.15 -6.10
N LYS A 109 14.13 10.50 -5.85
CA LYS A 109 14.71 10.46 -4.50
C LYS A 109 13.97 11.39 -3.54
N THR A 110 13.75 12.65 -3.94
CA THR A 110 13.06 13.66 -3.12
C THR A 110 11.62 13.26 -2.83
N GLN A 111 10.92 12.70 -3.82
CA GLN A 111 9.56 12.19 -3.64
C GLN A 111 9.54 10.97 -2.72
N GLY A 112 10.49 10.04 -2.87
CA GLY A 112 10.62 8.88 -1.97
C GLY A 112 10.85 9.28 -0.51
N GLU A 113 11.72 10.27 -0.27
CA GLU A 113 11.96 10.84 1.06
C GLU A 113 10.69 11.53 1.60
N THR A 114 9.99 12.27 0.76
CA THR A 114 8.73 12.95 1.14
C THR A 114 7.64 11.94 1.50
N ILE A 115 7.45 10.90 0.69
CA ILE A 115 6.48 9.82 0.94
C ILE A 115 6.82 9.12 2.26
N THR A 116 8.09 8.75 2.47
CA THR A 116 8.54 8.11 3.72
C THR A 116 8.27 9.00 4.94
N GLY A 117 8.51 10.32 4.81
CA GLY A 117 8.23 11.28 5.86
C GLY A 117 6.74 11.48 6.13
N LEU A 118 5.91 11.50 5.10
CA LEU A 118 4.45 11.59 5.23
C LEU A 118 3.86 10.33 5.88
N GLN A 119 4.33 9.15 5.46
CA GLN A 119 3.95 7.86 6.06
C GLN A 119 4.25 7.85 7.55
N SER A 120 5.48 8.21 7.94
CA SER A 120 5.90 8.27 9.35
C SER A 120 5.04 9.23 10.19
N LYS A 121 4.62 10.36 9.60
CA LYS A 121 3.73 11.32 10.27
C LYS A 121 2.31 10.78 10.42
N LEU A 122 1.79 10.08 9.41
CA LEU A 122 0.47 9.46 9.43
C LEU A 122 0.42 8.38 10.52
N ASP A 123 1.40 7.49 10.54
CA ASP A 123 1.51 6.42 11.55
C ASP A 123 1.58 7.01 12.97
N GLY A 124 2.35 8.10 13.16
CA GLY A 124 2.41 8.82 14.43
C GLY A 124 1.08 9.46 14.84
N ALA A 125 0.35 10.05 13.89
CA ALA A 125 -0.95 10.67 14.15
C ALA A 125 -2.05 9.63 14.45
N GLU A 126 -2.11 8.54 13.70
CA GLU A 126 -3.02 7.41 13.96
C GLU A 126 -2.75 6.80 15.34
N ARG A 127 -1.47 6.65 15.68
CA ARG A 127 -1.06 6.17 16.99
C ARG A 127 -1.49 7.10 18.12
N ALA A 128 -1.32 8.42 17.97
CA ALA A 128 -1.77 9.40 18.95
C ALA A 128 -3.29 9.43 19.10
N ASN A 129 -4.03 9.34 17.99
CA ASN A 129 -5.50 9.23 17.99
C ASN A 129 -5.97 7.97 18.72
N THR A 130 -5.30 6.84 18.49
CA THR A 130 -5.62 5.57 19.18
C THR A 130 -5.38 5.67 20.68
N ILE A 131 -4.27 6.30 21.10
CA ILE A 131 -4.01 6.57 22.52
C ILE A 131 -5.14 7.43 23.11
N SER A 132 -5.48 8.55 22.46
CA SER A 132 -6.51 9.47 22.96
C SER A 132 -7.90 8.81 23.06
N ALA A 133 -8.28 8.02 22.06
CA ALA A 133 -9.54 7.28 22.05
C ALA A 133 -9.61 6.27 23.20
N GLU A 134 -8.54 5.51 23.42
CA GLU A 134 -8.49 4.49 24.48
C GLU A 134 -8.37 5.12 25.87
N MET A 135 -7.63 6.23 26.03
CA MET A 135 -7.62 7.06 27.25
C MET A 135 -9.04 7.48 27.62
N LYS A 136 -9.79 8.04 26.66
CA LYS A 136 -11.17 8.47 26.87
C LYS A 136 -12.08 7.31 27.28
N LYS A 137 -11.94 6.15 26.62
CA LYS A 137 -12.68 4.92 26.95
C LYS A 137 -12.38 4.42 28.37
N LEU A 138 -11.12 4.53 28.81
CA LEU A 138 -10.68 4.12 30.14
C LEU A 138 -10.92 5.20 31.21
N GLY A 139 -11.39 6.39 30.83
CA GLY A 139 -11.55 7.52 31.74
C GLY A 139 -10.22 8.10 32.23
N LEU A 140 -9.13 7.93 31.47
CA LEU A 140 -7.85 8.58 31.68
C LEU A 140 -7.87 9.99 31.09
N THR A 141 -7.37 10.97 31.84
CA THR A 141 -7.22 12.36 31.43
C THR A 141 -5.78 12.64 31.01
N ASP A 142 -5.54 13.77 30.37
CA ASP A 142 -4.17 14.17 29.98
C ASP A 142 -3.27 14.36 31.20
N ALA A 143 -3.81 14.86 32.32
CA ALA A 143 -3.07 15.01 33.58
C ALA A 143 -2.65 13.66 34.18
N ASP A 144 -3.44 12.60 33.97
CA ASP A 144 -3.07 11.25 34.41
C ASP A 144 -1.88 10.70 33.59
N MET A 145 -1.72 11.17 32.35
CA MET A 145 -0.71 10.67 31.41
C MET A 145 0.52 11.57 31.28
N GLU A 146 0.57 12.72 31.97
CA GLU A 146 1.64 13.74 31.84
C GLU A 146 3.05 13.16 31.98
N PHE A 147 3.23 12.19 32.87
CA PHE A 147 4.52 11.53 33.12
C PHE A 147 4.58 10.09 32.59
N ILE A 148 3.60 9.67 31.79
CA ILE A 148 3.49 8.31 31.26
C ILE A 148 3.75 8.32 29.76
N SER A 149 4.89 7.76 29.37
CA SER A 149 5.21 7.50 27.97
C SER A 149 4.71 6.10 27.57
N VAL A 150 3.91 6.03 26.51
CA VAL A 150 3.46 4.75 25.93
C VAL A 150 4.57 4.24 25.00
N PRO A 151 5.20 3.07 25.26
CA PRO A 151 6.25 2.53 24.41
C PRO A 151 5.77 2.32 22.96
N SER A 152 6.64 2.51 21.97
CA SER A 152 6.27 2.45 20.55
C SER A 152 5.70 1.08 20.11
N ASP A 153 6.16 0.01 20.75
CA ASP A 153 5.82 -1.40 20.51
C ASP A 153 4.69 -1.93 21.41
N ALA A 154 4.23 -1.13 22.39
CA ALA A 154 3.22 -1.58 23.34
C ALA A 154 1.82 -1.67 22.71
N ASN A 155 1.08 -2.72 23.10
CA ASN A 155 -0.36 -2.79 22.87
C ASN A 155 -1.05 -1.68 23.70
N ILE A 156 -1.62 -0.69 23.01
CA ILE A 156 -2.18 0.52 23.64
C ILE A 156 -3.30 0.18 24.65
N PRO A 157 -4.34 -0.61 24.30
CA PRO A 157 -5.36 -1.02 25.27
C PRO A 157 -4.81 -1.72 26.51
N GLU A 158 -3.90 -2.67 26.35
CA GLU A 158 -3.33 -3.42 27.47
C GLU A 158 -2.48 -2.51 28.38
N PHE A 159 -1.63 -1.68 27.77
CA PHE A 159 -0.77 -0.75 28.51
C PHE A 159 -1.59 0.25 29.32
N LEU A 160 -2.54 0.93 28.68
CA LEU A 160 -3.39 1.92 29.36
C LEU A 160 -4.31 1.28 30.40
N GLY A 161 -4.75 0.03 30.18
CA GLY A 161 -5.47 -0.75 31.18
C GLY A 161 -4.66 -0.99 32.45
N LYS A 162 -3.38 -1.38 32.30
CA LYS A 162 -2.46 -1.53 33.45
C LYS A 162 -2.19 -0.21 34.16
N VAL A 163 -2.06 0.89 33.41
CA VAL A 163 -1.92 2.24 33.98
C VAL A 163 -3.13 2.60 34.83
N LYS A 164 -4.35 2.42 34.29
CA LYS A 164 -5.60 2.65 35.04
C LYS A 164 -5.64 1.80 36.32
N GLN A 165 -5.32 0.52 36.22
CA GLN A 165 -5.33 -0.37 37.37
C GLN A 165 -4.32 0.07 38.45
N SER A 166 -3.14 0.56 38.04
CA SER A 166 -2.16 1.13 38.98
C SER A 166 -2.71 2.36 39.71
N PHE A 167 -3.46 3.24 39.04
CA PHE A 167 -4.11 4.37 39.70
C PHE A 167 -5.20 3.94 40.69
N ILE A 168 -5.99 2.93 40.33
CA ILE A 168 -6.99 2.34 41.23
C ILE A 168 -6.32 1.74 42.47
N ASN A 169 -5.27 0.94 42.28
CA ASN A 169 -4.55 0.28 43.38
C ASN A 169 -3.89 1.29 44.33
N ARG A 170 -3.52 2.47 43.83
CA ARG A 170 -2.95 3.56 44.62
C ARG A 170 -4.00 4.49 45.24
N GLY A 171 -5.29 4.22 45.01
CA GLY A 171 -6.38 5.08 45.48
C GLY A 171 -6.45 6.44 44.79
N LEU A 172 -5.76 6.61 43.65
CA LEU A 172 -5.76 7.85 42.87
C LEU A 172 -6.95 7.95 41.92
N LYS A 173 -7.61 6.81 41.64
CA LYS A 173 -8.89 6.77 40.93
C LYS A 173 -9.85 5.77 41.56
N PRO A 174 -11.17 6.03 41.50
CA PRO A 174 -12.16 5.05 41.89
C PRO A 174 -12.07 3.82 40.96
N ALA A 175 -12.28 2.64 41.53
CA ALA A 175 -12.57 1.47 40.71
C ALA A 175 -13.84 1.74 39.90
N ASP A 176 -13.91 1.26 38.65
CA ASP A 176 -15.15 1.36 37.87
C ASP A 176 -16.27 0.64 38.63
N THR A 177 -17.18 1.41 39.21
CA THR A 177 -18.43 0.93 39.80
C THR A 177 -19.56 0.89 38.77
N SER A 178 -19.29 1.29 37.52
CA SER A 178 -20.25 1.34 36.41
C SER A 178 -20.46 -0.01 35.71
N VAL A 179 -19.65 -1.02 35.99
CA VAL A 179 -19.97 -2.40 35.62
C VAL A 179 -20.97 -2.90 36.65
N THR A 180 -22.25 -2.98 36.26
CA THR A 180 -23.27 -3.55 37.13
C THR A 180 -22.84 -4.95 37.56
N ALA A 181 -23.32 -5.42 38.71
CA ALA A 181 -22.98 -6.76 39.20
C ALA A 181 -23.23 -7.82 38.13
N GLU A 182 -24.28 -7.66 37.31
CA GLU A 182 -24.60 -8.57 36.21
C GLU A 182 -23.52 -8.57 35.11
N ALA A 183 -22.91 -7.43 34.79
CA ALA A 183 -21.88 -7.36 33.76
C ALA A 183 -20.53 -7.93 34.24
N LYS A 184 -20.22 -7.86 35.54
CA LYS A 184 -19.08 -8.56 36.15
C LYS A 184 -19.30 -10.06 36.17
N GLU A 185 -20.49 -10.51 36.58
CA GLU A 185 -20.86 -11.92 36.64
C GLU A 185 -20.80 -12.56 35.25
N LYS A 186 -21.34 -11.88 34.23
CA LYS A 186 -21.32 -12.38 32.85
C LYS A 186 -19.91 -12.50 32.27
N ALA A 187 -19.02 -11.55 32.55
CA ALA A 187 -17.62 -11.62 32.13
C ALA A 187 -16.87 -12.76 32.84
N ASN A 188 -17.17 -13.00 34.12
CA ASN A 188 -16.58 -14.10 34.89
C ASN A 188 -17.09 -15.47 34.40
N ASP A 189 -18.37 -15.57 34.05
CA ASP A 189 -18.98 -16.78 33.47
C ASP A 189 -18.42 -17.11 32.09
N GLU A 190 -18.20 -16.10 31.23
CA GLU A 190 -17.57 -16.31 29.92
C GLU A 190 -16.10 -16.72 30.04
N LEU A 191 -15.36 -16.12 30.99
CA LEU A 191 -13.99 -16.52 31.29
C LEU A 191 -13.93 -17.97 31.82
N ALA A 192 -14.82 -18.32 32.75
CA ALA A 192 -14.92 -19.67 33.29
C ALA A 192 -15.26 -20.70 32.21
N LYS A 193 -16.19 -20.38 31.30
CA LYS A 193 -16.51 -21.23 30.14
C LYS A 193 -15.33 -21.39 29.19
N THR A 194 -14.58 -20.32 28.94
CA THR A 194 -13.39 -20.37 28.08
C THR A 194 -12.30 -21.26 28.69
N MET A 195 -12.06 -21.12 30.01
CA MET A 195 -11.12 -21.99 30.73
C MET A 195 -11.59 -23.45 30.72
N LEU A 196 -12.88 -23.71 30.96
CA LEU A 196 -13.45 -25.06 30.89
C LEU A 196 -13.27 -25.67 29.49
N ALA A 197 -13.55 -24.91 28.43
CA ALA A 197 -13.34 -25.37 27.05
C ALA A 197 -11.86 -25.67 26.76
N GLU A 198 -10.92 -24.88 27.28
CA GLU A 198 -9.48 -25.16 27.16
C GLU A 198 -9.05 -26.42 27.92
N PHE A 199 -9.72 -26.77 29.02
CA PHE A 199 -9.47 -28.02 29.75
C PHE A 199 -10.11 -29.24 29.08
N GLU A 200 -11.29 -29.09 28.46
CA GLU A 200 -11.99 -30.17 27.73
C GLU A 200 -11.28 -30.56 26.42
N VAL A 201 -10.58 -29.61 25.77
CA VAL A 201 -9.81 -29.88 24.55
C VAL A 201 -8.46 -30.59 24.84
N LYS A 202 -8.04 -30.66 26.11
CA LYS A 202 -6.76 -31.26 26.54
C LYS A 202 -6.88 -32.63 27.23
N GLN A 203 -8.06 -33.28 27.19
CA GLN A 203 -8.28 -34.66 27.67
C GLN A 203 -8.33 -35.66 26.51
#